data_AF-A0A0T5NST3-F1
#
_entry.id   AF-A0A0T5NST3-F1
#
_cell.length_a   1.000
_cell.length_b   1.000
_cell.length_c   1.000
_cell.angle_alpha   90.00
_cell.angle_beta   90.00
_cell.angle_gamma   90.00
#
_symmetry.space_group_name_H-M   'P 1'
#
loop_
_entity.id
_entity.type
_entity.pdbx_description
1 polymer ?
#
loop_
_entity_poly.entity_id
_entity_poly.type
_entity_poly.pdbx_seq_one_letter_code
_entity_poly.pdbx_strand_id
1 'polypeptide(L)'
;MKRIAITTAVICLGLPAMAQDFSEGSEAKSWNLAAEKPARFEATVVDMLCELTGDCAENCGDGKRQLGLLRAADDVLIYPNKNSQPAFTGAALELAPYCGATVEVDGLMIEDPELGATNIYLVQKIREVGESEWVTANSWTKKWAEAHPDAEGEGPWFRRDPRVNGMIEESGYLGLGLEADAAFIEEWF
;
A
#
# COMPACT_ATOMS: atom_id res chain seq x y z
N MET A 1 -5.17 37.58 -60.77
CA MET A 1 -6.09 37.16 -59.70
C MET A 1 -5.30 36.29 -58.71
N LYS A 2 -4.84 36.87 -57.59
CA LYS A 2 -4.07 36.15 -56.56
C LYS A 2 -5.06 35.47 -55.60
N ARG A 3 -5.01 34.14 -55.51
CA ARG A 3 -5.80 33.35 -54.56
C ARG A 3 -5.05 33.35 -53.22
N ILE A 4 -5.65 33.96 -52.21
CA ILE A 4 -5.18 33.91 -50.82
C ILE A 4 -5.73 32.61 -50.24
N ALA A 5 -4.85 31.67 -49.91
CA ALA A 5 -5.20 30.47 -49.16
C ALA A 5 -5.31 30.87 -47.67
N ILE A 6 -6.50 30.73 -47.11
CA ILE A 6 -6.76 30.91 -45.68
C ILE A 6 -6.53 29.55 -45.02
N THR A 7 -5.44 29.44 -44.26
CA THR A 7 -5.14 28.28 -43.42
C THR A 7 -5.91 28.43 -42.11
N THR A 8 -6.96 27.64 -41.93
CA THR A 8 -7.71 27.59 -40.66
C THR A 8 -6.87 26.85 -39.62
N ALA A 9 -6.32 27.59 -38.65
CA ALA A 9 -5.67 27.03 -37.48
C ALA A 9 -6.75 26.44 -36.56
N VAL A 10 -6.72 25.12 -36.36
CA VAL A 10 -7.51 24.43 -35.34
C VAL A 10 -6.85 24.68 -33.99
N ILE A 11 -7.51 25.49 -33.16
CA ILE A 11 -7.13 25.69 -31.76
C ILE A 11 -7.70 24.48 -31.00
N CYS A 12 -6.84 23.56 -30.60
CA CYS A 12 -7.19 22.55 -29.60
C CYS A 12 -7.38 23.27 -28.26
N LEU A 13 -8.64 23.55 -27.91
CA LEU A 13 -9.02 23.95 -26.57
C LEU A 13 -8.72 22.75 -25.66
N GLY A 14 -7.65 22.86 -24.86
CA GLY A 14 -7.38 21.91 -23.79
C GLY A 14 -8.57 21.89 -22.85
N LEU A 15 -9.31 20.78 -22.84
CA LEU A 15 -10.29 20.55 -21.80
C LEU A 15 -9.55 20.60 -20.46
N PRO A 16 -10.11 21.25 -19.42
CA PRO A 16 -9.54 21.15 -18.09
C PRO A 16 -9.40 19.65 -17.78
N ALA A 17 -8.22 19.22 -17.36
CA ALA A 17 -8.02 17.89 -16.84
C ALA A 17 -8.98 17.72 -15.67
N MET A 18 -10.14 17.13 -15.94
CA MET A 18 -11.05 16.68 -14.89
C MET A 18 -10.20 15.72 -14.04
N ALA A 19 -10.14 15.97 -12.73
CA ALA A 19 -9.48 15.05 -11.83
C ALA A 19 -10.03 13.64 -12.12
N GLN A 20 -9.15 12.71 -12.46
CA GLN A 20 -9.55 11.37 -12.84
C GLN A 20 -10.29 10.72 -11.67
N ASP A 21 -11.49 10.20 -11.92
CA ASP A 21 -12.24 9.46 -10.92
C ASP A 21 -11.66 8.04 -10.83
N PHE A 22 -10.80 7.82 -9.84
CA PHE A 22 -10.20 6.50 -9.63
C PHE A 22 -11.20 5.45 -9.12
N SER A 23 -12.42 5.82 -8.75
CA SER A 23 -13.44 4.84 -8.36
C SER A 23 -14.03 4.07 -9.54
N GLU A 24 -13.92 4.60 -10.76
CA GLU A 24 -14.49 3.99 -11.95
C GLU A 24 -13.86 2.61 -12.22
N GLY A 25 -14.71 1.58 -12.30
CA GLY A 25 -14.29 0.22 -12.61
C GLY A 25 -13.52 -0.51 -11.49
N SER A 26 -13.45 0.07 -10.29
CA SER A 26 -12.94 -0.60 -9.09
C SER A 26 -13.93 -1.66 -8.60
N GLU A 27 -13.40 -2.83 -8.24
CA GLU A 27 -14.15 -3.91 -7.59
C GLU A 27 -13.72 -4.08 -6.12
N ALA A 28 -13.11 -3.05 -5.54
CA ALA A 28 -12.64 -3.08 -4.17
C ALA A 28 -13.80 -3.30 -3.19
N LYS A 29 -13.60 -4.24 -2.26
CA LYS A 29 -14.58 -4.53 -1.22
C LYS A 29 -14.38 -3.57 -0.06
N SER A 30 -15.42 -2.81 0.26
CA SER A 30 -15.48 -1.93 1.44
C SER A 30 -15.21 -2.70 2.74
N TRP A 31 -14.48 -2.06 3.67
CA TRP A 31 -14.23 -2.56 5.03
C TRP A 31 -14.95 -1.71 6.08
N ASN A 32 -15.75 -0.73 5.63
CA ASN A 32 -16.42 0.27 6.46
C ASN A 32 -15.44 1.12 7.27
N LEU A 33 -14.25 1.39 6.75
CA LEU A 33 -13.33 2.35 7.34
C LEU A 33 -13.82 3.77 7.08
N ALA A 34 -13.54 4.68 8.02
CA ALA A 34 -13.79 6.10 7.81
C ALA A 34 -13.01 6.60 6.59
N ALA A 35 -13.66 7.43 5.78
CA ALA A 35 -13.09 8.08 4.60
C ALA A 35 -12.55 7.13 3.49
N GLU A 36 -12.89 5.84 3.52
CA GLU A 36 -12.49 4.92 2.44
C GLU A 36 -13.29 5.19 1.16
N LYS A 37 -12.60 5.14 0.02
CA LYS A 37 -13.18 5.19 -1.32
C LYS A 37 -12.56 4.07 -2.17
N PRO A 38 -13.35 3.34 -2.97
CA PRO A 38 -12.79 2.44 -3.96
C PRO A 38 -11.89 3.22 -4.92
N ALA A 39 -10.74 2.66 -5.26
CA ALA A 39 -9.80 3.27 -6.19
C ALA A 39 -9.07 2.19 -6.99
N ARG A 40 -9.02 2.39 -8.30
CA ARG A 40 -8.32 1.58 -9.28
C ARG A 40 -7.49 2.47 -10.19
N PHE A 41 -6.21 2.15 -10.36
CA PHE A 41 -5.30 2.95 -11.17
C PHE A 41 -4.05 2.16 -11.56
N GLU A 42 -3.37 2.65 -12.61
CA GLU A 42 -2.04 2.21 -12.98
C GLU A 42 -0.97 2.98 -12.19
N ALA A 43 0.09 2.28 -11.78
CA ALA A 43 1.21 2.86 -11.05
C ALA A 43 2.49 2.06 -11.26
N THR A 44 3.63 2.71 -11.14
CA THR A 44 4.92 2.03 -11.00
C THR A 44 5.14 1.68 -9.53
N VAL A 45 5.53 0.44 -9.25
CA VAL A 45 5.94 0.05 -7.89
C VAL A 45 7.35 0.57 -7.62
N VAL A 46 7.47 1.38 -6.59
CA VAL A 46 8.71 2.12 -6.27
C VAL A 46 9.12 1.90 -4.83
N ASP A 47 10.39 2.19 -4.56
CA ASP A 47 10.90 2.34 -3.20
C ASP A 47 10.59 3.75 -2.69
N MET A 48 9.78 3.87 -1.64
CA MET A 48 9.36 5.19 -1.15
C MET A 48 10.53 6.05 -0.68
N LEU A 49 11.58 5.44 -0.12
CA LEU A 49 12.72 6.20 0.37
C LEU A 49 13.54 6.76 -0.80
N CYS A 50 13.67 5.98 -1.88
CA CYS A 50 14.31 6.42 -3.13
C CYS A 50 13.58 7.64 -3.71
N GLU A 51 12.25 7.58 -3.83
CA GLU A 51 11.46 8.69 -4.38
C GLU A 51 11.52 9.97 -3.52
N LEU A 52 11.51 9.81 -2.20
CA LEU A 52 11.48 10.95 -1.28
C LEU A 52 12.86 11.58 -1.03
N THR A 53 13.94 10.80 -1.13
CA THR A 53 15.26 11.22 -0.63
C THR A 53 16.42 10.95 -1.59
N GLY A 54 16.22 10.14 -2.63
CA GLY A 54 17.29 9.65 -3.50
C GLY A 54 18.12 8.50 -2.92
N ASP A 55 17.82 8.01 -1.70
CA ASP A 55 18.41 6.78 -1.16
C ASP A 55 17.74 5.56 -1.80
N CYS A 56 18.33 5.08 -2.88
CA CYS A 56 17.81 3.99 -3.69
C CYS A 56 18.57 2.69 -3.44
N ALA A 57 17.84 1.64 -3.05
CA ALA A 57 18.36 0.28 -2.98
C ALA A 57 18.04 -0.47 -4.26
N GLU A 58 18.92 -1.40 -4.61
CA GLU A 58 18.64 -2.37 -5.67
C GLU A 58 17.36 -3.16 -5.32
N ASN A 59 16.58 -3.50 -6.35
CA ASN A 59 15.36 -4.29 -6.24
C ASN A 59 14.41 -3.81 -5.12
N CYS A 60 14.28 -2.49 -4.96
CA CYS A 60 13.47 -1.84 -3.94
C CYS A 60 13.75 -2.36 -2.51
N GLY A 61 15.00 -2.78 -2.24
CA GLY A 61 15.44 -3.26 -0.94
C GLY A 61 15.00 -4.69 -0.59
N ASP A 62 14.69 -5.55 -1.57
CA ASP A 62 14.45 -6.99 -1.39
C ASP A 62 13.42 -7.32 -0.28
N GLY A 63 12.33 -6.54 -0.24
CA GLY A 63 11.25 -6.71 0.75
C GLY A 63 11.58 -6.19 2.16
N LYS A 64 12.69 -5.48 2.34
CA LYS A 64 13.07 -4.82 3.60
C LYS A 64 12.69 -3.35 3.65
N ARG A 65 12.27 -2.77 2.53
CA ARG A 65 11.84 -1.37 2.44
C ARG A 65 10.33 -1.27 2.34
N GLN A 66 9.82 -0.11 2.75
CA GLN A 66 8.45 0.27 2.44
C GLN A 66 8.36 0.62 0.96
N LEU A 67 7.40 0.00 0.28
CA LEU A 67 7.15 0.26 -1.14
C LEU A 67 5.98 1.23 -1.31
N GLY A 68 6.03 1.95 -2.42
CA GLY A 68 5.04 2.93 -2.86
C GLY A 68 4.50 2.60 -4.23
N LEU A 69 3.46 3.31 -4.62
CA LEU A 69 2.87 3.27 -5.95
C LEU A 69 2.94 4.68 -6.53
N LEU A 70 3.83 4.90 -7.51
CA LEU A 70 3.88 6.17 -8.24
C LEU A 70 2.81 6.14 -9.32
N ARG A 71 1.70 6.84 -9.10
CA ARG A 71 0.51 6.75 -9.96
C ARG A 71 0.77 7.37 -11.32
N ALA A 72 0.48 6.63 -12.39
CA ALA A 72 0.82 7.02 -13.75
C ALA A 72 0.02 8.23 -14.27
N ALA A 73 -1.15 8.52 -13.67
CA ALA A 73 -2.03 9.59 -14.12
C ALA A 73 -1.52 11.00 -13.75
N ASP A 74 -0.81 11.12 -12.63
CA ASP A 74 -0.51 12.41 -12.01
C ASP A 74 0.80 12.45 -11.20
N ASP A 75 1.63 11.40 -11.28
CA ASP A 75 2.90 11.25 -10.56
C ASP A 75 2.77 11.38 -9.03
N VAL A 76 1.57 11.15 -8.49
CA VAL A 76 1.34 11.19 -7.05
C VAL A 76 1.85 9.89 -6.43
N LEU A 77 2.72 10.01 -5.42
CA LEU A 77 3.18 8.88 -4.63
C LEU A 77 2.09 8.44 -3.65
N ILE A 78 1.61 7.21 -3.84
CA ILE A 78 0.61 6.57 -2.99
C ILE A 78 1.31 5.67 -1.98
N TYR A 79 0.85 5.70 -0.73
CA TYR A 79 1.37 4.90 0.36
C TYR A 79 0.46 3.68 0.63
N PRO A 80 0.80 2.50 0.09
CA PRO A 80 0.09 1.26 0.36
C PRO A 80 0.49 0.72 1.74
N ASN A 81 -0.33 0.99 2.76
CA ASN A 81 -0.02 0.61 4.14
C ASN A 81 -0.51 -0.81 4.49
N LYS A 82 -1.47 -1.35 3.72
CA LYS A 82 -2.22 -2.55 4.11
C LYS A 82 -2.65 -3.39 2.89
N ASN A 83 -2.64 -4.71 3.05
CA ASN A 83 -3.18 -5.66 2.06
C ASN A 83 -4.63 -6.09 2.40
N SER A 84 -5.18 -7.07 1.69
CA SER A 84 -6.56 -7.52 1.90
C SER A 84 -6.74 -8.48 3.10
N GLN A 85 -5.80 -8.54 4.06
CA GLN A 85 -5.94 -9.34 5.28
C GLN A 85 -6.32 -8.48 6.49
N PRO A 86 -7.15 -8.99 7.43
CA PRO A 86 -7.65 -8.19 8.56
C PRO A 86 -6.56 -7.52 9.39
N ALA A 87 -5.40 -8.17 9.56
CA ALA A 87 -4.22 -7.57 10.19
C ALA A 87 -3.69 -6.39 9.35
N PHE A 88 -3.29 -5.27 9.96
CA PHE A 88 -2.76 -4.09 9.28
C PHE A 88 -1.33 -4.33 8.78
N THR A 89 -1.18 -5.24 7.82
CA THR A 89 0.12 -5.74 7.33
C THR A 89 0.09 -6.00 5.82
N GLY A 90 1.25 -6.38 5.28
CA GLY A 90 1.33 -7.15 4.04
C GLY A 90 1.59 -6.36 2.76
N ALA A 91 1.14 -5.11 2.64
CA ALA A 91 1.20 -4.37 1.36
C ALA A 91 2.57 -4.37 0.68
N ALA A 92 3.64 -4.01 1.41
CA ALA A 92 4.99 -4.00 0.85
C ALA A 92 5.44 -5.39 0.35
N LEU A 93 5.05 -6.47 1.05
CA LEU A 93 5.37 -7.85 0.66
C LEU A 93 4.55 -8.33 -0.56
N GLU A 94 3.34 -7.81 -0.76
CA GLU A 94 2.55 -8.07 -1.97
C GLU A 94 3.13 -7.34 -3.18
N LEU A 95 3.69 -6.15 -2.97
CA LEU A 95 4.26 -5.31 -4.02
C LEU A 95 5.70 -5.67 -4.39
N ALA A 96 6.47 -6.27 -3.46
CA ALA A 96 7.88 -6.59 -3.67
C ALA A 96 8.19 -7.38 -4.98
N PRO A 97 7.37 -8.36 -5.41
CA PRO A 97 7.59 -9.05 -6.69
C PRO A 97 7.51 -8.16 -7.92
N TYR A 98 6.90 -6.98 -7.81
CA TYR A 98 6.63 -6.05 -8.89
C TYR A 98 7.55 -4.82 -8.85
N CYS A 99 8.63 -4.81 -8.08
CA CYS A 99 9.55 -3.67 -7.98
C CYS A 99 9.96 -3.16 -9.37
N GLY A 100 9.75 -1.86 -9.63
CA GLY A 100 10.04 -1.20 -10.90
C GLY A 100 9.06 -1.53 -12.05
N ALA A 101 8.16 -2.50 -11.86
CA ALA A 101 7.14 -2.82 -12.85
C ALA A 101 5.98 -1.82 -12.79
N THR A 102 5.30 -1.67 -13.92
CA THR A 102 4.03 -0.93 -13.98
C THR A 102 2.89 -1.92 -13.78
N VAL A 103 2.09 -1.66 -12.75
CA VAL A 103 0.97 -2.50 -12.33
C VAL A 103 -0.32 -1.71 -12.38
N GLU A 104 -1.41 -2.44 -12.54
CA GLU A 104 -2.73 -1.95 -12.18
C GLU A 104 -3.08 -2.49 -10.80
N VAL A 105 -3.57 -1.61 -9.92
CA VAL A 105 -4.00 -1.96 -8.58
C VAL A 105 -5.47 -1.63 -8.38
N ASP A 106 -6.14 -2.39 -7.53
CA ASP A 106 -7.53 -2.16 -7.13
C ASP A 106 -7.68 -2.36 -5.61
N GLY A 107 -8.35 -1.43 -4.95
CA GLY A 107 -8.29 -1.30 -3.50
C GLY A 107 -9.04 -0.09 -2.94
N LEU A 108 -8.73 0.26 -1.70
CA LEU A 108 -9.39 1.35 -0.99
C LEU A 108 -8.40 2.48 -0.73
N MET A 109 -8.70 3.67 -1.27
CA MET A 109 -8.00 4.92 -0.95
C MET A 109 -8.62 5.55 0.29
N ILE A 110 -7.79 6.07 1.19
CA ILE A 110 -8.19 6.85 2.36
C ILE A 110 -7.58 8.25 2.22
N GLU A 111 -8.47 9.23 2.29
CA GLU A 111 -8.16 10.65 2.37
C GLU A 111 -8.95 11.23 3.54
N ASP A 112 -8.28 11.52 4.65
CA ASP A 112 -8.88 12.06 5.86
C ASP A 112 -8.17 13.36 6.27
N PRO A 113 -8.77 14.53 5.98
CA PRO A 113 -8.22 15.82 6.35
C PRO A 113 -8.09 16.05 7.86
N GLU A 114 -8.93 15.41 8.69
CA GLU A 114 -8.87 15.58 10.15
C GLU A 114 -7.65 14.87 10.74
N LEU A 115 -7.29 13.71 10.16
CA LEU A 115 -6.09 12.96 10.52
C LEU A 115 -4.84 13.37 9.73
N GLY A 116 -4.99 14.26 8.72
CA GLY A 116 -3.93 14.58 7.77
C GLY A 116 -3.50 13.38 6.92
N ALA A 117 -4.36 12.37 6.78
CA ALA A 117 -4.11 11.21 5.95
C ALA A 117 -4.39 11.56 4.49
N THR A 118 -3.39 11.42 3.64
CA THR A 118 -3.51 11.66 2.19
C THR A 118 -2.81 10.55 1.45
N ASN A 119 -3.43 10.05 0.38
CA ASN A 119 -2.87 8.98 -0.45
C ASN A 119 -2.55 7.68 0.32
N ILE A 120 -3.33 7.36 1.35
CA ILE A 120 -3.20 6.09 2.08
C ILE A 120 -4.00 5.02 1.37
N TYR A 121 -3.41 3.86 1.11
CA TYR A 121 -4.04 2.85 0.27
C TYR A 121 -4.02 1.45 0.88
N LEU A 122 -5.16 0.77 0.80
CA LEU A 122 -5.29 -0.64 1.06
C LEU A 122 -5.35 -1.38 -0.28
N VAL A 123 -4.27 -2.06 -0.65
CA VAL A 123 -4.22 -2.84 -1.89
C VAL A 123 -4.98 -4.16 -1.72
N GLN A 124 -5.94 -4.44 -2.62
CA GLN A 124 -6.70 -5.69 -2.60
C GLN A 124 -6.35 -6.62 -3.76
N LYS A 125 -6.11 -6.05 -4.93
CA LYS A 125 -5.70 -6.79 -6.12
C LYS A 125 -4.59 -6.06 -6.86
N ILE A 126 -3.72 -6.84 -7.50
CA ILE A 126 -2.59 -6.37 -8.29
C ILE A 126 -2.53 -7.19 -9.58
N ARG A 127 -2.21 -6.56 -10.70
CA ARG A 127 -1.76 -7.24 -11.92
C ARG A 127 -0.76 -6.37 -12.66
N GLU A 128 0.14 -6.96 -13.43
CA GLU A 128 0.97 -6.17 -14.34
C GLU A 128 0.11 -5.57 -15.47
N VAL A 129 0.46 -4.38 -15.94
CA VAL A 129 -0.27 -3.77 -17.06
C VAL A 129 -0.14 -4.63 -18.31
N GLY A 130 -1.27 -4.92 -18.95
CA GLY A 130 -1.35 -5.83 -20.10
C GLY A 130 -1.77 -7.25 -19.74
N GLU A 131 -1.67 -7.64 -18.45
CA GLU A 131 -2.18 -8.92 -17.98
C GLU A 131 -3.69 -8.89 -17.72
N SER A 132 -4.34 -10.02 -17.92
CA SER A 132 -5.78 -10.14 -17.69
C SER A 132 -6.15 -10.63 -16.29
N GLU A 133 -5.27 -11.43 -15.68
CA GLU A 133 -5.52 -12.07 -14.38
C GLU A 133 -5.13 -11.17 -13.21
N TRP A 134 -6.00 -11.12 -12.19
CA TRP A 134 -5.75 -10.39 -10.95
C TRP A 134 -5.18 -11.31 -9.88
N VAL A 135 -4.11 -10.87 -9.23
CA VAL A 135 -3.58 -11.50 -8.01
C VAL A 135 -4.22 -10.82 -6.80
N THR A 136 -4.76 -11.61 -5.86
CA THR A 136 -5.28 -11.06 -4.60
C THR A 136 -4.12 -10.78 -3.64
N ALA A 137 -4.10 -9.59 -3.06
CA ALA A 137 -3.09 -9.14 -2.11
C ALA A 137 -3.36 -9.71 -0.70
N ASN A 138 -3.17 -11.02 -0.51
CA ASN A 138 -3.50 -11.71 0.76
C ASN A 138 -2.47 -12.77 1.20
N SER A 139 -1.24 -12.70 0.70
CA SER A 139 -0.22 -13.72 0.87
C SER A 139 0.58 -13.58 2.17
N TRP A 140 0.51 -12.43 2.87
CA TRP A 140 1.35 -12.14 4.05
C TRP A 140 1.40 -13.27 5.09
N THR A 141 0.27 -13.72 5.64
CA THR A 141 0.29 -14.77 6.68
C THR A 141 0.92 -16.08 6.19
N LYS A 142 0.73 -16.41 4.91
CA LYS A 142 1.34 -17.60 4.30
C LYS A 142 2.86 -17.44 4.20
N LYS A 143 3.33 -16.32 3.64
CA LYS A 143 4.78 -16.04 3.51
C LYS A 143 5.46 -15.90 4.88
N TRP A 144 4.76 -15.35 5.87
CA TRP A 144 5.24 -15.31 7.25
C TRP A 144 5.48 -16.73 7.79
N ALA A 145 4.54 -17.64 7.60
CA ALA A 145 4.67 -19.02 8.07
C ALA A 145 5.82 -19.76 7.36
N GLU A 146 5.99 -19.53 6.06
CA GLU A 146 7.12 -20.07 5.28
C GLU A 146 8.48 -19.56 5.80
N ALA A 147 8.54 -18.30 6.25
CA ALA A 147 9.75 -17.70 6.81
C ALA A 147 10.01 -18.07 8.28
N HIS A 148 9.01 -18.62 8.98
CA HIS A 148 9.09 -18.98 10.41
C HIS A 148 8.58 -20.40 10.64
N PRO A 149 9.23 -21.44 10.09
CA PRO A 149 8.79 -22.82 10.22
C PRO A 149 8.76 -23.32 11.68
N ASP A 150 9.60 -22.74 12.54
CA ASP A 150 9.74 -23.09 13.95
C ASP A 150 8.75 -22.33 14.86
N ALA A 151 7.90 -21.46 14.30
CA ALA A 151 6.89 -20.74 15.07
C ALA A 151 5.69 -21.66 15.36
N GLU A 152 5.79 -22.52 16.36
CA GLU A 152 4.76 -23.49 16.75
C GLU A 152 3.54 -22.86 17.45
N GLY A 153 2.38 -23.52 17.37
CA GLY A 153 1.17 -23.16 18.13
C GLY A 153 -0.04 -22.70 17.30
N GLU A 154 -1.16 -22.49 17.97
CA GLU A 154 -2.43 -22.02 17.36
C GLU A 154 -2.64 -20.51 17.54
N GLY A 155 -3.50 -19.95 16.68
CA GLY A 155 -3.93 -18.56 16.78
C GLY A 155 -3.18 -17.58 15.86
N PRO A 156 -3.35 -16.27 16.10
CA PRO A 156 -2.79 -15.23 15.24
C PRO A 156 -1.26 -15.32 15.13
N TRP A 157 -0.71 -15.09 13.94
CA TRP A 157 0.72 -15.22 13.65
C TRP A 157 1.59 -14.37 14.59
N PHE A 158 1.16 -13.15 14.92
CA PHE A 158 1.95 -12.21 15.71
C PHE A 158 2.16 -12.66 17.16
N ARG A 159 1.34 -13.58 17.69
CA ARG A 159 1.55 -14.17 19.02
C ARG A 159 2.67 -15.21 19.04
N ARG A 160 3.11 -15.65 17.86
CA ARG A 160 4.16 -16.64 17.66
C ARG A 160 5.37 -16.07 16.93
N ASP A 161 5.32 -14.78 16.59
CA ASP A 161 6.42 -14.14 15.88
C ASP A 161 7.58 -13.90 16.87
N PRO A 162 8.78 -14.43 16.59
CA PRO A 162 9.91 -14.32 17.50
C PRO A 162 10.35 -12.87 17.72
N ARG A 163 10.09 -11.96 16.78
CA ARG A 163 10.41 -10.54 16.94
C ARG A 163 9.45 -9.88 17.91
N VAL A 164 8.16 -10.19 17.80
CA VAL A 164 7.14 -9.69 18.73
C VAL A 164 7.42 -10.22 20.14
N ASN A 165 7.69 -11.52 20.26
CA ASN A 165 7.99 -12.13 21.55
C ASN A 165 9.28 -11.55 22.16
N GLY A 166 10.33 -11.34 21.35
CA GLY A 166 11.54 -10.67 21.80
C GLY A 166 11.29 -9.24 22.31
N MET A 167 10.45 -8.45 21.62
CA MET A 167 10.09 -7.10 22.08
C MET A 167 9.32 -7.14 23.41
N ILE A 168 8.41 -8.10 23.58
CA ILE A 168 7.66 -8.29 24.83
C ILE A 168 8.59 -8.71 25.97
N GLU A 169 9.53 -9.61 25.71
CA GLU A 169 10.54 -10.02 26.71
C GLU A 169 11.41 -8.85 27.14
N GLU A 170 11.77 -7.97 26.20
CA GLU A 170 12.61 -6.79 26.48
C GLU A 170 11.85 -5.68 27.22
N SER A 171 10.61 -5.39 26.81
CA SER A 171 9.92 -4.14 27.16
C SER A 171 8.52 -4.31 27.75
N GLY A 172 8.07 -5.54 27.95
CA GLY A 172 6.70 -5.85 28.37
C GLY A 172 5.67 -5.71 27.23
N TYR A 173 4.46 -6.18 27.49
CA TYR A 173 3.29 -6.08 26.62
C TYR A 173 2.90 -4.63 26.33
N LEU A 174 3.12 -3.71 27.27
CA LEU A 174 2.80 -2.30 27.08
C LEU A 174 3.93 -1.52 26.35
N GLY A 175 5.13 -2.11 26.25
CA GLY A 175 6.33 -1.42 25.76
C GLY A 175 6.83 -0.32 26.71
N LEU A 176 6.38 -0.33 27.96
CA LEU A 176 6.74 0.65 29.00
C LEU A 176 7.70 0.09 30.06
N GLY A 177 8.15 -1.16 29.88
CA GLY A 177 9.01 -1.89 30.79
C GLY A 177 8.25 -2.91 31.65
N LEU A 178 8.97 -3.94 32.12
CA LEU A 178 8.40 -5.08 32.85
C LEU A 178 7.74 -4.67 34.19
N GLU A 179 8.24 -3.62 34.85
CA GLU A 179 7.64 -3.10 36.09
C GLU A 179 6.27 -2.45 35.84
N ALA A 180 6.13 -1.70 34.74
CA ALA A 180 4.86 -1.06 34.37
C ALA A 180 3.81 -2.12 34.01
N ASP A 181 4.22 -3.17 33.30
CA ASP A 181 3.40 -4.33 33.02
C ASP A 181 2.92 -5.03 34.29
N ALA A 182 3.82 -5.28 35.25
CA ALA A 182 3.46 -5.94 36.51
C ALA A 182 2.43 -5.14 37.30
N ALA A 183 2.63 -3.81 37.40
CA ALA A 183 1.68 -2.91 38.06
C ALA A 183 0.32 -2.88 37.34
N PHE A 184 0.33 -2.82 36.01
CA PHE A 184 -0.89 -2.85 35.20
C PHE A 184 -1.67 -4.15 35.41
N ILE A 185 -0.98 -5.30 35.42
CA ILE A 185 -1.62 -6.61 35.62
C ILE A 185 -2.25 -6.67 37.02
N GLU A 186 -1.54 -6.24 38.06
CA GLU A 186 -2.06 -6.24 39.44
C GLU A 186 -3.30 -5.35 39.62
N GLU A 187 -3.36 -4.22 38.91
CA GLU A 187 -4.49 -3.29 39.02
C GLU A 187 -5.73 -3.75 38.22
N TRP A 188 -5.53 -4.36 37.05
CA TRP A 188 -6.60 -4.60 36.08
C TRP A 188 -7.08 -6.04 35.95
N PHE A 189 -6.37 -7.03 36.52
CA PHE A 189 -6.68 -8.47 36.40
C PHE A 189 -6.58 -9.21 37.73
#